data_AF-A0A9E3SHN9-F1
#
_entry.id   AF-A0A9E3SHN9-F1
#
_cell.length_a   1.000
_cell.length_b   1.000
_cell.length_c   1.000
_cell.angle_alpha   90.00
_cell.angle_beta   90.00
_cell.angle_gamma   90.00
#
_symmetry.space_group_name_H-M   'P 1'
#
loop_
_entity.id
_entity.type
_entity.pdbx_description
1 polymer ?
#
loop_
_entity_poly.entity_id
_entity_poly.type
_entity_poly.pdbx_seq_one_letter_code
_entity_poly.pdbx_strand_id
1 'polypeptide(L)' 'PELVRVAARGETVDLRNRFPGTVRELLYLGDVTLYKVQLEAGPVIEALLANSAPGRARLFKAGDAVTVAWRHDAGVFLRG' A
#
# COMPACT_ATOMS: atom_id res chain seq x y z
N PRO A 1 -9.46 -0.61 3.37
CA PRO A 1 -8.37 -0.32 2.41
C PRO A 1 -7.74 1.07 2.58
N GLU A 2 -8.52 2.10 2.98
CA GLU A 2 -8.03 3.48 3.16
C GLU A 2 -7.01 3.67 4.30
N LEU A 3 -6.96 2.72 5.25
CA LEU A 3 -6.02 2.75 6.38
C LEU A 3 -4.62 2.20 6.03
N VAL A 4 -4.46 1.69 4.81
CA VAL A 4 -3.20 1.13 4.30
C VAL A 4 -2.47 2.19 3.49
N ARG A 5 -1.24 2.50 3.88
CA ARG A 5 -0.33 3.41 3.18
C ARG A 5 0.62 2.61 2.29
N VAL A 6 0.86 3.09 1.08
CA VAL A 6 1.91 2.61 0.19
C VAL A 6 2.88 3.75 -0.04
N ALA A 7 4.15 3.52 0.27
CA ALA A 7 5.23 4.49 0.16
C ALA A 7 6.39 3.93 -0.67
N ALA A 8 7.27 4.79 -1.19
CA ALA A 8 8.44 4.31 -1.91
C ALA A 8 9.36 3.52 -0.98
N ARG A 9 10.05 2.49 -1.49
CA ARG A 9 11.04 1.76 -0.68
C ARG A 9 12.12 2.74 -0.18
N GLY A 10 12.36 2.73 1.12
CA GLY A 10 13.31 3.64 1.79
C GLY A 10 12.69 4.95 2.29
N GLU A 11 11.44 5.25 1.95
CA GLU A 11 10.71 6.36 2.56
C GLU A 11 10.39 6.04 4.03
N THR A 12 10.67 6.99 4.92
CA THR A 12 10.38 6.83 6.35
C THR A 12 8.88 6.89 6.58
N VAL A 13 8.31 5.74 6.94
CA VAL A 13 6.91 5.65 7.39
C VAL A 13 6.92 5.30 8.86
N ASP A 14 6.54 6.27 9.70
CA ASP A 14 6.48 6.12 11.17
C ASP A 14 5.21 5.38 11.60
N LEU A 15 5.12 4.10 11.20
CA LEU A 15 4.05 3.19 11.58
C LEU A 15 4.65 1.83 11.96
N ARG A 16 4.17 1.25 13.06
CA ARG A 16 4.66 -0.01 13.61
C ARG A 16 4.54 -1.18 12.63
N ASN A 17 3.41 -1.28 11.93
CA ASN A 17 3.20 -2.30 10.92
C ASN A 17 3.73 -1.76 9.60
N ARG A 18 4.90 -2.25 9.18
CA ARG A 18 5.62 -1.81 7.99
C ARG A 18 6.27 -3.02 7.33
N PHE A 19 5.92 -3.26 6.07
CA PHE A 19 6.36 -4.45 5.33
C PHE A 19 6.83 -4.07 3.93
N PRO A 20 8.01 -4.53 3.49
CA PRO A 20 8.45 -4.35 2.11
C PRO A 20 7.65 -5.24 1.16
N GLY A 21 7.49 -4.77 -0.08
CA GLY A 21 6.80 -5.51 -1.12
C GLY A 21 7.03 -4.93 -2.51
N THR A 22 6.35 -5.52 -3.49
CA THR A 22 6.41 -5.14 -4.90
C THR A 22 4.99 -5.00 -5.46
N VAL A 23 4.73 -3.92 -6.20
CA VAL A 23 3.46 -3.74 -6.90
C VAL A 23 3.33 -4.80 -8.00
N ARG A 24 2.26 -5.60 -7.96
CA ARG A 24 1.93 -6.58 -8.99
C ARG A 24 1.07 -5.98 -10.08
N GLU A 25 0.01 -5.30 -9.66
CA GLU A 25 -1.02 -4.76 -10.52
C GLU A 25 -1.54 -3.44 -9.94
N LEU A 26 -2.09 -2.61 -10.82
CA LEU A 26 -2.82 -1.41 -10.44
C LEU A 26 -4.06 -1.25 -11.32
N LEU A 27 -5.12 -0.70 -10.73
CA LEU A 27 -6.37 -0.39 -11.42
C LEU A 27 -6.84 1.02 -11.04
N TYR A 28 -7.01 1.88 -12.03
CA TYR A 28 -7.60 3.20 -11.85
C TYR A 28 -9.11 3.09 -11.71
N LEU A 29 -9.65 3.58 -10.60
CA LEU A 29 -11.07 3.56 -10.27
C LEU A 29 -11.53 5.00 -10.00
N GLY A 30 -11.65 5.79 -11.06
CA GLY A 30 -12.03 7.20 -10.95
C GLY A 30 -10.96 8.04 -10.26
N ASP A 31 -11.24 8.51 -9.04
CA ASP A 31 -10.37 9.38 -8.25
C ASP A 31 -9.36 8.61 -7.37
N VAL A 32 -9.45 7.28 -7.32
CA VAL A 32 -8.50 6.42 -6.62
C VAL A 32 -7.80 5.44 -7.56
N THR A 33 -6.68 4.91 -7.10
CA THR A 33 -5.99 3.76 -7.70
C THR A 33 -5.95 2.63 -6.69
N LEU A 34 -6.43 1.45 -7.10
CA LEU A 34 -6.26 0.20 -6.36
C LEU A 34 -4.91 -0.41 -6.72
N TYR A 35 -4.08 -0.65 -5.71
CA TYR A 35 -2.81 -1.35 -5.82
C TYR A 35 -2.91 -2.75 -5.22
N LYS A 36 -2.43 -3.76 -5.95
CA LYS A 36 -2.12 -5.09 -5.41
C LYS A 36 -0.63 -5.19 -5.17
N VAL A 37 -0.23 -5.29 -3.90
CA VAL A 37 1.17 -5.37 -3.49
C VAL A 37 1.48 -6.76 -2.96
N GLN A 38 2.41 -7.46 -3.60
CA GLN A 38 2.98 -8.69 -3.07
C GLN A 38 3.97 -8.33 -1.96
N LEU A 39 3.67 -8.68 -0.72
CA LEU A 39 4.66 -8.55 0.36
C LEU A 39 5.77 -9.58 0.20
N GLU A 40 6.99 -9.23 0.60
CA GLU A 40 8.11 -10.18 0.67
C GLU A 40 7.79 -11.35 1.61
N ALA A 41 6.91 -11.15 2.59
CA ALA A 41 6.44 -12.18 3.52
C ALA A 41 5.43 -13.18 2.92
N GLY A 42 4.98 -13.00 1.66
CA GLY A 42 4.11 -13.94 0.96
C GLY A 42 2.67 -13.50 0.68
N PRO A 43 1.93 -12.77 1.54
CA PRO A 43 0.57 -12.38 1.21
C PRO A 43 0.52 -11.19 0.23
N VAL A 44 -0.60 -11.06 -0.47
CA VAL A 44 -0.93 -9.89 -1.28
C VAL A 44 -1.82 -8.95 -0.47
N ILE A 45 -1.50 -7.66 -0.48
CA ILE A 45 -2.29 -6.60 0.15
C ILE A 45 -2.91 -5.72 -0.93
N GLU A 46 -4.19 -5.40 -0.74
CA GLU A 46 -4.91 -4.42 -1.54
C GLU A 46 -4.96 -3.07 -0.81
N ALA A 47 -4.55 -2.01 -1.51
CA ALA A 47 -4.53 -0.64 -0.99
C ALA A 47 -5.18 0.33 -1.97
N LEU A 48 -6.06 1.21 -1.48
CA LEU A 48 -6.69 2.28 -2.26
C LEU A 48 -5.99 3.60 -1.95
N LEU A 49 -5.42 4.24 -2.97
CA LEU A 49 -4.76 5.54 -2.84
C LEU A 49 -5.50 6.58 -3.68
N ALA A 50 -5.76 7.75 -3.10
CA ALA A 50 -6.33 8.87 -3.84
C ALA A 50 -5.33 9.43 -4.87
N ASN A 51 -5.79 9.68 -6.10
CA ASN A 51 -4.99 10.23 -7.18
C ASN A 51 -4.61 11.71 -6.93
N SER A 52 -5.33 12.38 -6.02
CA SER A 52 -5.18 13.80 -5.66
C SER A 52 -4.43 14.05 -4.35
N ALA A 53 -3.85 13.02 -3.73
CA ALA A 53 -3.19 13.16 -2.42
C ALA A 53 -2.07 14.22 -2.44
N PRO A 54 -2.00 15.15 -1.45
CA PRO A 54 -0.97 16.18 -1.39
C PRO A 54 0.42 15.57 -1.18
N GLY A 55 1.42 16.08 -1.90
CA GLY A 55 2.76 15.51 -1.95
C GLY A 55 2.82 14.41 -3.01
N ARG A 56 3.12 14.81 -4.25
CA ARG A 56 3.29 13.99 -5.46
C ARG A 56 2.91 12.54 -5.22
N ALA A 57 1.61 12.23 -5.29
CA ALA A 57 1.11 10.86 -5.30
C ALA A 57 2.00 10.12 -6.29
N ARG A 58 2.97 9.37 -5.77
CA ARG A 58 3.97 8.74 -6.62
C ARG A 58 3.22 7.60 -7.24
N LEU A 59 2.78 7.79 -8.49
CA LEU A 59 2.06 6.75 -9.21
C LEU A 59 3.02 5.58 -9.37
N PHE A 60 2.86 4.58 -8.52
CA PHE A 60 3.61 3.34 -8.61
C PHE A 60 3.14 2.57 -9.83
N LYS A 61 4.06 1.82 -10.44
CA LYS A 61 3.81 0.92 -11.56
C LYS A 61 4.05 -0.51 -11.12
N ALA A 62 3.52 -1.47 -11.87
CA ALA A 62 3.87 -2.87 -11.70
C ALA A 62 5.40 -3.05 -11.75
N GLY A 63 5.94 -3.79 -10.79
CA GLY A 63 7.39 -3.97 -10.60
C GLY A 63 8.04 -2.99 -9.62
N ASP A 64 7.38 -1.89 -9.24
CA ASP A 64 7.96 -0.94 -8.29
C ASP A 64 8.09 -1.56 -6.91
N ALA A 65 9.27 -1.35 -6.30
CA ALA A 65 9.53 -1.73 -4.92
C ALA A 65 8.94 -0.68 -3.97
N VAL A 66 8.12 -1.13 -3.03
CA VAL A 66 7.34 -0.28 -2.13
C VAL A 66 7.44 -0.75 -0.68
N THR A 67 6.96 0.09 0.22
CA THR A 67 6.69 -0.26 1.61
C THR A 67 5.20 -0.09 1.88
N VAL A 68 4.56 -1.14 2.37
CA VAL A 68 3.17 -1.12 2.84
C VAL A 68 3.17 -0.92 4.34
N ALA A 69 2.34 0.00 4.84
CA ALA A 69 2.25 0.26 6.27
C ALA A 69 0.83 0.61 6.71
N TRP A 70 0.48 0.27 7.94
CA TRP A 70 -0.80 0.62 8.54
C TRP A 70 -0.65 0.85 10.04
N ARG A 71 -1.63 1.54 10.64
CA ARG A 71 -1.65 1.72 12.08
C ARG A 71 -1.88 0.36 12.77
N HIS A 72 -1.31 0.17 13.95
CA HIS A 72 -1.37 -1.11 14.66
C HIS A 72 -2.80 -1.54 15.05
N ASP A 73 -3.71 -0.57 15.15
CA ASP A 73 -5.13 -0.71 15.46
C ASP A 73 -6.03 -0.70 14.21
N ALA A 74 -5.44 -0.59 13.01
CA ALA A 74 -6.18 -0.54 11.74
C ALA A 74 -6.51 -1.93 11.15
N GLY A 75 -6.55 -2.98 11.97
CA GLY A 75 -6.84 -4.34 11.52
C GLY A 75 -7.93 -5.00 12.36
N VAL A 76 -8.87 -5.67 11.70
CA VAL A 76 -9.76 -6.63 12.34
C VAL A 76 -9.23 -8.03 12.05
N PHE A 77 -8.94 -8.81 13.10
CA PHE A 77 -8.56 -10.21 12.95
C PHE A 77 -9.83 -11.06 12.87
N LEU A 78 -10.10 -11.64 11.70
CA LEU A 78 -11.18 -12.60 11.53
C LEU A 78 -10.63 -14.01 11.74
N ARG A 79 -11.10 -14.71 12.79
CA ARG A 79 -10.88 -16.14 12.95
C ARG A 79 -11.89 -16.88 12.07
N GLY A 80 -11.39 -17.70 11.15
CA GLY A 80 -12.17 -18.75 10.50
C GLY A 80 -12.10 -20.05 11.28
#